data_AF-A0A412FQ16-F1
#
_entry.id   AF-A0A412FQ16-F1
#
_cell.length_a   1.000
_cell.length_b   1.000
_cell.length_c   1.000
_cell.angle_alpha   90.00
_cell.angle_beta   90.00
_cell.angle_gamma   90.00
#
_symmetry.space_group_name_H-M   'P 1'
#
loop_
_entity.id
_entity.type
_entity.pdbx_description
1 polymer ?
#
loop_
_entity_poly.entity_id
_entity_poly.type
_entity_poly.pdbx_seq_one_letter_code
_entity_poly.pdbx_strand_id
1 'polypeptide(L)'
;MFLAACSSEEEWMISDDQTPAIELGEDQIAVQLNLQTTDFTVEETRSANPIDLQIENPMYNLWLLHYNEEGGLVESDTEYIHLNNKGELATDYTARLTLTDSNKGTLCLIANLEGTVGGNNPSTASVPNNDNRTWPKTLQLLQKELLTLPINRNATDAKLGLPSKMFMYGFYQGTLSTSHPVNITLGRMAARLDIVIKAADSESTLSNLRLQLKNAVIKSHYSPMKVGSEENIYVDFPEDNTFKDKEVTSSSPITCYYFTGENITPESGKETVLIVKADKVTTVTEEIEKTIQVTVKCDESDRGAIKCTVKSNPDPSRQYGGFIDYDSGKEYIARRGIPVYYKWVDRTITEKVEVEKTIPYTYTIKLGANAPGTSDDYSLYRNNNYTFNINLK
;
A
#
# COMPACT_ATOMS: atom_id res chain seq x y z
N MET A 1 9.75 8.37 -17.80
CA MET A 1 8.90 8.31 -19.00
C MET A 1 7.47 8.51 -18.50
N PHE A 2 6.91 9.70 -18.71
CA PHE A 2 5.54 10.01 -18.27
C PHE A 2 4.58 9.30 -19.22
N LEU A 3 3.92 8.23 -18.75
CA LEU A 3 2.86 7.56 -19.49
C LEU A 3 1.60 8.45 -19.46
N ALA A 4 1.56 9.45 -20.33
CA ALA A 4 0.31 10.01 -20.79
C ALA A 4 -0.24 9.07 -21.87
N ALA A 5 -1.53 8.80 -21.83
CA ALA A 5 -2.23 8.14 -22.93
C ALA A 5 -2.09 9.04 -24.18
N CYS A 6 -1.17 8.71 -25.06
CA CYS A 6 -0.94 9.40 -26.30
C CYS A 6 -0.90 8.33 -27.39
N SER A 7 -1.90 8.29 -28.26
CA SER A 7 -1.78 7.56 -29.52
C SER A 7 -1.24 8.52 -30.57
N SER A 8 0.01 8.34 -30.99
CA SER A 8 0.53 8.96 -32.21
C SER A 8 -0.02 8.25 -33.44
N GLU A 9 -0.20 8.99 -34.54
CA GLU A 9 -0.79 8.53 -35.82
C GLU A 9 -0.14 7.27 -36.44
N GLU A 10 1.07 6.87 -36.01
CA GLU A 10 1.86 5.82 -36.67
C GLU A 10 1.60 4.39 -36.21
N GLU A 11 0.67 4.18 -35.27
CA GLU A 11 0.35 2.85 -34.78
C GLU A 11 -1.11 2.50 -35.13
N TRP A 12 -1.24 1.54 -36.05
CA TRP A 12 -2.44 0.73 -36.34
C TRP A 12 -3.39 1.24 -37.44
N MET A 13 -3.02 0.95 -38.69
CA MET A 13 -3.93 0.90 -39.84
C MET A 13 -4.86 -0.31 -39.71
N ILE A 14 -6.15 -0.09 -39.40
CA ILE A 14 -7.20 -1.09 -39.64
C ILE A 14 -8.18 -0.50 -40.66
N SER A 15 -8.53 -1.33 -41.63
CA SER A 15 -9.22 -1.00 -42.88
C SER A 15 -10.60 -0.36 -42.71
N ASP A 16 -10.85 0.65 -43.54
CA ASP A 16 -12.15 1.21 -43.93
C ASP A 16 -13.18 0.11 -44.22
N ASP A 17 -14.18 -0.05 -43.36
CA ASP A 17 -15.57 -0.15 -43.78
C ASP A 17 -16.50 -0.19 -42.55
N GLN A 18 -17.58 0.59 -42.63
CA GLN A 18 -18.74 0.67 -41.72
C GLN A 18 -18.79 1.78 -40.66
N THR A 19 -18.74 3.04 -41.09
CA THR A 19 -19.37 4.13 -40.33
C THR A 19 -20.87 4.20 -40.70
N PRO A 20 -21.83 4.05 -39.76
CA PRO A 20 -23.25 4.15 -40.07
C PRO A 20 -23.62 5.57 -40.54
N ALA A 21 -24.53 5.67 -41.51
CA ALA A 21 -25.00 6.95 -42.05
C ALA A 21 -25.76 7.75 -40.98
N ILE A 22 -25.17 8.86 -40.54
CA ILE A 22 -25.74 9.79 -39.57
C ILE A 22 -26.13 11.08 -40.30
N GLU A 23 -27.34 11.59 -40.06
CA GLU A 23 -27.73 12.93 -40.53
C GLU A 23 -26.96 13.99 -39.72
N LEU A 24 -26.13 14.76 -40.44
CA LEU A 24 -25.25 15.81 -39.92
C LEU A 24 -25.75 17.19 -40.35
N GLY A 25 -25.59 18.19 -39.49
CA GLY A 25 -25.80 19.61 -39.85
C GLY A 25 -24.69 20.16 -40.74
N GLU A 26 -24.89 21.35 -41.31
CA GLU A 26 -23.80 22.11 -41.96
C GLU A 26 -22.65 22.27 -40.95
N ASP A 27 -21.42 21.99 -41.38
CA ASP A 27 -20.17 22.02 -40.59
C ASP A 27 -19.98 20.95 -39.50
N GLN A 28 -20.77 19.87 -39.53
CA GLN A 28 -20.59 18.72 -38.63
C GLN A 28 -19.91 17.51 -39.30
N ILE A 29 -19.10 16.79 -38.53
CA ILE A 29 -18.60 15.46 -38.89
C ILE A 29 -18.98 14.41 -37.85
N ALA A 30 -19.07 13.16 -38.29
CA ALA A 30 -19.20 11.99 -37.42
C ALA A 30 -17.81 11.35 -37.21
N VAL A 31 -17.31 11.35 -35.97
CA VAL A 31 -16.05 10.70 -35.61
C VAL A 31 -16.35 9.44 -34.80
N GLN A 32 -15.91 8.29 -35.30
CA GLN A 32 -15.95 7.05 -34.53
C GLN A 32 -14.84 7.07 -33.48
N LEU A 33 -15.20 6.82 -32.24
CA LEU A 33 -14.32 6.69 -31.09
C LEU A 33 -14.24 5.22 -30.70
N ASN A 34 -13.03 4.69 -30.68
CA ASN A 34 -12.78 3.38 -30.10
C ASN A 34 -12.07 3.58 -28.76
N LEU A 35 -12.68 3.07 -27.70
CA LEU A 35 -12.14 3.19 -26.35
C LEU A 35 -11.37 1.92 -25.99
N GLN A 36 -10.13 2.13 -25.59
CA GLN A 36 -9.31 1.06 -25.04
C GLN A 36 -8.85 1.47 -23.65
N THR A 37 -8.97 0.57 -22.69
CA THR A 37 -8.16 0.67 -21.48
C THR A 37 -6.82 0.02 -21.76
N THR A 38 -5.75 0.57 -21.20
CA THR A 38 -4.43 -0.07 -21.26
C THR A 38 -4.52 -1.48 -20.67
N ASP A 39 -4.43 -2.50 -21.52
CA ASP A 39 -4.09 -3.85 -21.12
C ASP A 39 -2.62 -3.83 -20.70
N PHE A 40 -2.38 -3.84 -19.39
CA PHE A 40 -1.03 -4.05 -18.90
C PHE A 40 -0.67 -5.51 -19.17
N THR A 41 0.27 -5.75 -20.09
CA THR A 41 0.92 -7.06 -20.15
C THR A 41 1.63 -7.30 -18.81
N VAL A 42 1.67 -8.56 -18.36
CA VAL A 42 2.16 -8.96 -17.02
C VAL A 42 3.59 -8.44 -16.73
N GLU A 43 4.37 -8.09 -17.76
CA GLU A 43 5.70 -7.50 -17.63
C GLU A 43 5.70 -6.01 -17.23
N GLU A 44 4.60 -5.27 -17.48
CA GLU A 44 4.44 -3.85 -17.12
C GLU A 44 3.64 -3.64 -15.82
N THR A 45 2.88 -4.67 -15.38
CA THR A 45 2.30 -4.66 -14.04
C THR A 45 3.37 -4.97 -13.00
N ARG A 46 3.72 -4.02 -12.14
CA ARG A 46 4.54 -4.32 -10.94
C ARG A 46 3.72 -4.98 -9.83
N SER A 47 2.59 -5.59 -10.18
CA SER A 47 1.69 -6.30 -9.27
C SER A 47 1.94 -7.79 -9.34
N ALA A 48 2.28 -8.42 -8.20
CA ALA A 48 2.37 -9.88 -8.12
C ALA A 48 0.98 -10.57 -8.15
N ASN A 49 -0.10 -9.82 -7.86
CA ASN A 49 -1.48 -10.31 -7.80
C ASN A 49 -2.43 -9.26 -8.41
N PRO A 50 -2.55 -9.17 -9.75
CA PRO A 50 -3.41 -8.20 -10.39
C PRO A 50 -4.89 -8.48 -10.06
N ILE A 51 -5.65 -7.40 -9.81
CA ILE A 51 -7.11 -7.45 -9.78
C ILE A 51 -7.59 -7.49 -11.23
N ASP A 52 -8.65 -8.25 -11.50
CA ASP A 52 -9.30 -8.30 -12.81
C ASP A 52 -9.69 -6.88 -13.27
N LEU A 53 -9.32 -6.51 -14.51
CA LEU A 53 -9.61 -5.21 -15.09
C LEU A 53 -11.12 -4.91 -15.13
N GLN A 54 -11.98 -5.93 -15.27
CA GLN A 54 -13.44 -5.75 -15.23
C GLN A 54 -13.95 -5.35 -13.85
N ILE A 55 -13.21 -5.69 -12.79
CA ILE A 55 -13.52 -5.33 -11.41
C ILE A 55 -12.86 -3.99 -11.05
N GLU A 56 -11.64 -3.76 -11.54
CA GLU A 56 -10.82 -2.60 -11.18
C GLU A 56 -11.18 -1.33 -11.98
N ASN A 57 -11.49 -1.49 -13.27
CA ASN A 57 -11.71 -0.39 -14.21
C ASN A 57 -13.09 -0.45 -14.89
N PRO A 58 -14.19 -0.68 -14.15
CA PRO A 58 -15.50 -0.66 -14.76
C PRO A 58 -15.81 0.73 -15.30
N MET A 59 -16.34 0.84 -16.53
CA MET A 59 -16.77 2.10 -17.12
C MET A 59 -18.29 2.18 -17.18
N TYR A 60 -18.87 3.17 -16.51
CA TYR A 60 -20.34 3.35 -16.44
C TYR A 60 -20.81 4.54 -17.28
N ASN A 61 -20.01 5.59 -17.34
CA ASN A 61 -20.31 6.82 -18.05
C ASN A 61 -19.04 7.51 -18.54
N LEU A 62 -19.20 8.38 -19.52
CA LEU A 62 -18.16 9.22 -20.10
C LEU A 62 -18.65 10.64 -20.29
N TRP A 63 -17.74 11.58 -20.15
CA TRP A 63 -17.88 12.91 -20.71
C TRP A 63 -16.94 13.03 -21.89
N LEU A 64 -17.48 13.54 -23.00
CA LEU A 64 -16.73 13.96 -24.18
C LEU A 64 -16.65 15.48 -24.19
N LEU A 65 -15.43 16.00 -24.24
CA LEU A 65 -15.14 17.42 -24.42
C LEU A 65 -14.36 17.61 -25.71
N HIS A 66 -14.79 18.54 -26.54
CA HIS A 66 -14.09 18.93 -27.76
C HIS A 66 -13.51 20.33 -27.60
N TYR A 67 -12.19 20.44 -27.75
CA TYR A 67 -11.49 21.71 -27.87
C TYR A 67 -11.02 21.92 -29.31
N ASN A 68 -11.24 23.11 -29.86
CA ASN A 68 -10.77 23.47 -31.19
C ASN A 68 -9.23 23.60 -31.26
N GLU A 69 -8.68 23.93 -32.43
CA GLU A 69 -7.23 24.09 -32.63
C GLU A 69 -6.58 25.11 -31.69
N GLU A 70 -7.29 26.18 -31.31
CA GLU A 70 -6.82 27.21 -30.36
C GLU A 70 -6.93 26.76 -28.89
N GLY A 71 -7.48 25.57 -28.65
CA GLY A 71 -7.72 25.02 -27.32
C GLY A 71 -8.95 25.63 -26.62
N GLY A 72 -9.88 26.25 -27.36
CA GLY A 72 -11.15 26.73 -26.86
C GLY A 72 -12.24 25.63 -26.88
N LEU A 73 -13.03 25.52 -25.82
CA LEU A 73 -14.09 24.53 -25.69
C LEU A 73 -15.22 24.79 -26.71
N VAL A 74 -15.56 23.77 -27.49
CA VAL A 74 -16.73 23.76 -28.36
C VAL A 74 -17.91 23.22 -27.55
N GLU A 75 -18.63 24.13 -26.88
CA GLU A 75 -19.68 23.76 -25.92
C GLU A 75 -20.81 22.92 -26.54
N SER A 76 -21.13 23.12 -27.83
CA SER A 76 -22.15 22.36 -28.56
C SER A 76 -21.84 20.88 -28.70
N ASP A 77 -20.55 20.53 -28.67
CA ASP A 77 -20.08 19.17 -28.87
C ASP A 77 -19.85 18.44 -27.55
N THR A 78 -20.01 19.14 -26.41
CA THR A 78 -19.83 18.54 -25.09
C THR A 78 -20.98 17.61 -24.77
N GLU A 79 -20.67 16.34 -24.52
CA GLU A 79 -21.67 15.30 -24.38
C GLU A 79 -21.44 14.41 -23.15
N TYR A 80 -22.54 14.06 -22.47
CA TYR A 80 -22.56 13.02 -21.45
C TYR A 80 -23.07 11.73 -22.07
N ILE A 81 -22.26 10.68 -21.97
CA ILE A 81 -22.55 9.38 -22.56
C ILE A 81 -22.71 8.38 -21.43
N HIS A 82 -23.91 7.83 -21.29
CA HIS A 82 -24.15 6.68 -20.43
C HIS A 82 -23.80 5.40 -21.19
N LEU A 83 -22.86 4.60 -20.66
CA LEU A 83 -22.43 3.38 -21.33
C LEU A 83 -23.34 2.21 -20.96
N ASN A 84 -23.29 1.80 -19.71
CA ASN A 84 -24.14 0.73 -19.17
C ASN A 84 -24.04 0.71 -17.64
N ASN A 85 -25.00 0.03 -17.01
CA ASN A 85 -24.99 -0.19 -15.55
C ASN A 85 -24.10 -1.36 -15.10
N LYS A 86 -23.42 -2.03 -16.04
CA LYS A 86 -22.63 -3.24 -15.79
C LYS A 86 -21.12 -2.99 -15.68
N GLY A 87 -20.64 -1.82 -16.12
CA GLY A 87 -19.23 -1.46 -16.10
C GLY A 87 -18.39 -2.03 -17.25
N GLU A 88 -18.99 -2.43 -18.38
CA GLU A 88 -18.26 -3.11 -19.46
C GLU A 88 -17.26 -2.18 -20.20
N LEU A 89 -16.07 -2.71 -20.52
CA LEU A 89 -14.87 -1.97 -20.93
C LEU A 89 -14.78 -1.58 -22.42
N ALA A 90 -15.63 -2.13 -23.28
CA ALA A 90 -15.57 -1.92 -24.71
C ALA A 90 -16.79 -1.12 -25.20
N THR A 91 -16.53 -0.01 -25.88
CA THR A 91 -17.57 0.76 -26.56
C THR A 91 -17.01 1.38 -27.82
N ASP A 92 -17.73 1.17 -28.91
CA ASP A 92 -17.61 1.97 -30.12
C ASP A 92 -18.66 3.08 -30.01
N TYR A 93 -18.24 4.34 -30.05
CA TYR A 93 -19.14 5.49 -29.95
C TYR A 93 -18.94 6.41 -31.14
N THR A 94 -20.01 6.93 -31.75
CA THR A 94 -19.88 7.91 -32.83
C THR A 94 -20.26 9.29 -32.33
N ALA A 95 -19.26 10.15 -32.14
CA ALA A 95 -19.45 11.54 -31.74
C ALA A 95 -19.79 12.42 -32.94
N ARG A 96 -20.67 13.41 -32.73
CA ARG A 96 -20.97 14.46 -33.72
C ARG A 96 -20.22 15.71 -33.31
N LEU A 97 -19.28 16.15 -34.15
CA LEU A 97 -18.39 17.26 -33.84
C LEU A 97 -18.57 18.40 -34.84
N THR A 98 -18.59 19.62 -34.33
CA THR A 98 -18.61 20.86 -35.09
C THR A 98 -17.16 21.26 -35.36
N LEU A 99 -16.76 21.30 -36.64
CA LEU A 99 -15.38 21.64 -37.00
C LEU A 99 -15.21 23.11 -37.34
N THR A 100 -13.98 23.58 -37.15
CA THR A 100 -13.44 24.80 -37.75
C THR A 100 -12.67 24.46 -39.02
N ASP A 101 -12.39 25.45 -39.89
CA ASP A 101 -11.77 25.31 -41.22
C ASP A 101 -10.53 24.38 -41.32
N SER A 102 -9.81 24.15 -40.21
CA SER A 102 -8.60 23.33 -40.14
C SER A 102 -8.83 21.85 -39.82
N ASN A 103 -10.03 21.43 -39.41
CA ASN A 103 -10.37 20.08 -38.93
C ASN A 103 -9.43 19.54 -37.84
N LYS A 104 -8.74 20.43 -37.10
CA LYS A 104 -7.84 20.07 -36.01
C LYS A 104 -8.47 20.40 -34.67
N GLY A 105 -8.29 19.50 -33.70
CA GLY A 105 -8.83 19.67 -32.38
C GLY A 105 -8.25 18.70 -31.35
N THR A 106 -8.71 18.85 -30.11
CA THR A 106 -8.43 17.94 -29.01
C THR A 106 -9.74 17.37 -28.49
N LEU A 107 -9.84 16.04 -28.47
CA LEU A 107 -10.92 15.33 -27.81
C LEU A 107 -10.44 14.84 -26.46
N CYS A 108 -11.15 15.20 -25.40
CA CYS A 108 -10.88 14.74 -24.04
C CYS A 108 -12.04 13.85 -23.58
N LEU A 109 -11.69 12.70 -23.02
CA LEU A 109 -12.64 11.76 -22.45
C LEU A 109 -12.40 11.61 -20.95
N ILE A 110 -13.47 11.70 -20.17
CA ILE A 110 -13.43 11.53 -18.72
C ILE A 110 -14.47 10.48 -18.33
N ALA A 111 -14.00 9.33 -17.82
CA ALA A 111 -14.87 8.24 -17.40
C ALA A 111 -15.27 8.34 -15.93
N ASN A 112 -16.46 7.82 -15.63
CA ASN A 112 -16.99 7.58 -14.28
C ASN A 112 -17.21 8.82 -13.42
N LEU A 113 -17.09 10.01 -14.01
CA LEU A 113 -17.34 11.26 -13.34
C LEU A 113 -18.83 11.58 -13.39
N GLU A 114 -19.55 11.21 -12.32
CA GLU A 114 -20.99 11.45 -12.24
C GLU A 114 -21.30 12.95 -12.19
N GLY A 115 -22.24 13.36 -13.03
CA GLY A 115 -22.85 14.66 -12.89
C GLY A 115 -23.79 14.69 -11.70
N THR A 116 -23.34 15.15 -10.54
CA THR A 116 -24.16 15.14 -9.32
C THR A 116 -25.40 16.03 -9.43
N VAL A 117 -26.57 15.42 -9.66
CA VAL A 117 -27.77 15.69 -8.84
C VAL A 117 -28.56 14.39 -8.73
N GLY A 118 -29.00 14.06 -7.51
CA GLY A 118 -29.60 12.77 -7.19
C GLY A 118 -30.75 12.33 -8.11
N GLY A 119 -30.78 11.02 -8.36
CA GLY A 119 -31.93 10.32 -8.95
C GLY A 119 -31.69 9.84 -10.38
N ASN A 120 -31.12 8.64 -10.51
CA ASN A 120 -31.32 7.57 -11.52
C ASN A 120 -31.74 7.91 -12.97
N ASN A 121 -31.55 9.12 -13.48
CA ASN A 121 -31.97 9.51 -14.81
C ASN A 121 -30.79 10.09 -15.61
N PRO A 122 -30.29 9.40 -16.66
CA PRO A 122 -29.10 9.79 -17.41
C PRO A 122 -29.27 11.08 -18.24
N SER A 123 -30.49 11.62 -18.36
CA SER A 123 -30.80 12.86 -19.10
C SER A 123 -30.66 14.15 -18.27
N THR A 124 -30.20 14.07 -17.01
CA THR A 124 -30.09 15.23 -16.09
C THR A 124 -28.69 15.39 -15.48
N ALA A 125 -27.66 14.80 -16.06
CA ALA A 125 -26.29 14.91 -15.56
C ALA A 125 -25.80 16.37 -15.62
N SER A 126 -25.49 16.97 -14.46
CA SER A 126 -24.89 18.30 -14.37
C SER A 126 -23.38 18.20 -14.38
N VAL A 127 -22.68 19.14 -15.04
CA VAL A 127 -21.21 19.20 -15.05
C VAL A 127 -20.63 18.99 -13.63
N PRO A 128 -19.60 18.13 -13.47
CA PRO A 128 -18.96 17.85 -12.20
C PRO A 128 -18.52 19.15 -11.50
N ASN A 129 -18.79 19.20 -10.19
CA ASN A 129 -18.81 20.42 -9.40
C ASN A 129 -17.38 20.89 -9.04
N ASN A 130 -16.81 21.76 -9.87
CA ASN A 130 -15.72 22.68 -9.52
C ASN A 130 -16.21 24.13 -9.79
N ASP A 131 -16.79 24.73 -8.75
CA ASP A 131 -17.07 26.16 -8.63
C ASP A 131 -17.92 26.91 -9.67
N ASN A 132 -18.44 26.30 -10.76
CA ASN A 132 -19.39 27.02 -11.64
C ASN A 132 -20.30 26.17 -12.54
N ARG A 133 -20.43 24.85 -12.32
CA ARG A 133 -21.25 23.93 -13.15
C ARG A 133 -20.99 24.08 -14.67
N THR A 134 -19.77 24.41 -15.06
CA THR A 134 -19.37 24.63 -16.46
C THR A 134 -18.01 24.02 -16.69
N TRP A 135 -17.82 23.40 -17.86
CA TRP A 135 -16.54 22.83 -18.22
C TRP A 135 -15.51 23.95 -18.45
N PRO A 136 -14.21 23.69 -18.19
CA PRO A 136 -13.17 24.68 -18.43
C PRO A 136 -13.15 25.13 -19.89
N LYS A 137 -13.30 26.45 -20.10
CA LYS A 137 -13.41 27.06 -21.44
C LYS A 137 -12.17 26.89 -22.31
N THR A 138 -11.03 26.56 -21.71
CA THR A 138 -9.81 26.29 -22.45
C THR A 138 -9.15 25.00 -21.99
N LEU A 139 -8.43 24.33 -22.90
CA LEU A 139 -7.69 23.11 -22.62
C LEU A 139 -6.66 23.33 -21.50
N GLN A 140 -6.03 24.51 -21.46
CA GLN A 140 -5.07 24.85 -20.41
C GLN A 140 -5.74 24.92 -19.02
N LEU A 141 -6.99 25.40 -18.94
CA LEU A 141 -7.74 25.42 -17.69
C LEU A 141 -8.13 23.99 -17.29
N LEU A 142 -8.57 23.15 -18.23
CA LEU A 142 -8.85 21.74 -17.96
C LEU A 142 -7.62 21.01 -17.42
N GLN A 143 -6.44 21.22 -18.01
CA GLN A 143 -5.21 20.57 -17.56
C GLN A 143 -4.81 20.96 -16.13
N LYS A 144 -5.12 22.20 -15.72
CA LYS A 144 -4.86 22.73 -14.36
C LYS A 144 -5.96 22.41 -13.36
N GLU A 145 -7.10 21.96 -13.84
CA GLU A 145 -8.23 21.57 -13.00
C GLU A 145 -7.82 20.47 -12.04
N LEU A 146 -8.22 20.57 -10.78
CA LEU A 146 -7.83 19.62 -9.75
C LEU A 146 -9.06 18.85 -9.25
N LEU A 147 -9.10 17.56 -9.57
CA LEU A 147 -10.23 16.69 -9.29
C LEU A 147 -10.03 15.95 -7.98
N THR A 148 -11.05 15.91 -7.13
CA THR A 148 -11.05 15.04 -5.94
C THR A 148 -11.40 13.62 -6.35
N LEU A 149 -10.45 12.70 -6.16
CA LEU A 149 -10.58 11.30 -6.51
C LEU A 149 -11.64 10.62 -5.63
N PRO A 150 -12.34 9.58 -6.15
CA PRO A 150 -13.39 8.86 -5.44
C PRO A 150 -12.82 7.87 -4.42
N ILE A 151 -11.82 8.31 -3.66
CA ILE A 151 -11.12 7.54 -2.64
C ILE A 151 -11.79 7.80 -1.30
N ASN A 152 -12.31 6.76 -0.66
CA ASN A 152 -12.96 6.89 0.66
C ASN A 152 -11.91 7.13 1.76
N ARG A 153 -11.71 8.41 2.11
CA ARG A 153 -10.81 8.84 3.20
C ARG A 153 -11.14 8.26 4.59
N ASN A 154 -12.37 7.78 4.78
CA ASN A 154 -12.84 7.21 6.05
C ASN A 154 -12.84 5.67 6.02
N ALA A 155 -12.30 5.04 4.98
CA ALA A 155 -12.25 3.59 4.90
C ALA A 155 -11.39 3.03 6.05
N THR A 156 -12.01 2.19 6.88
CA THR A 156 -11.36 1.49 8.00
C THR A 156 -11.06 0.02 7.68
N ASP A 157 -11.27 -0.40 6.43
CA ASP A 157 -11.02 -1.76 5.94
C ASP A 157 -10.24 -1.68 4.61
N ALA A 158 -8.95 -2.02 4.64
CA ALA A 158 -8.08 -2.00 3.46
C ALA A 158 -8.35 -3.13 2.45
N LYS A 159 -9.42 -3.92 2.62
CA LYS A 159 -9.92 -4.83 1.58
C LYS A 159 -10.97 -4.20 0.67
N LEU A 160 -11.51 -3.03 1.02
CA LEU A 160 -12.61 -2.36 0.31
C LEU A 160 -12.18 -1.05 -0.37
N GLY A 161 -10.88 -0.82 -0.53
CA GLY A 161 -10.34 0.40 -1.14
C GLY A 161 -10.68 0.61 -2.62
N LEU A 162 -11.30 -0.37 -3.29
CA LEU A 162 -11.75 -0.26 -4.68
C LEU A 162 -12.74 0.90 -4.81
N PRO A 163 -12.37 2.00 -5.49
CA PRO A 163 -13.35 3.01 -5.80
C PRO A 163 -14.36 2.39 -6.76
N SER A 164 -15.62 2.34 -6.35
CA SER A 164 -16.72 1.78 -7.16
C SER A 164 -16.82 2.40 -8.57
N LYS A 165 -16.25 3.60 -8.75
CA LYS A 165 -16.25 4.40 -9.98
C LYS A 165 -14.90 5.08 -10.15
N MET A 166 -13.85 4.34 -10.53
CA MET A 166 -12.52 4.92 -10.74
C MET A 166 -12.55 5.96 -11.87
N PHE A 167 -12.12 7.18 -11.60
CA PHE A 167 -11.99 8.19 -12.64
C PHE A 167 -10.86 7.83 -13.60
N MET A 168 -11.16 7.91 -14.89
CA MET A 168 -10.19 7.67 -15.95
C MET A 168 -10.20 8.86 -16.91
N TYR A 169 -9.04 9.15 -17.47
CA TYR A 169 -8.87 10.26 -18.40
C TYR A 169 -8.00 9.83 -19.57
N GLY A 170 -8.36 10.32 -20.75
CA GLY A 170 -7.58 10.17 -21.98
C GLY A 170 -7.91 11.31 -22.92
N PHE A 171 -7.00 11.59 -23.84
CA PHE A 171 -7.23 12.60 -24.85
C PHE A 171 -6.57 12.21 -26.18
N TYR A 172 -7.12 12.74 -27.26
CA TYR A 172 -6.54 12.72 -28.60
C TYR A 172 -6.37 14.16 -29.06
N GLN A 173 -5.21 14.48 -29.64
CA GLN A 173 -4.94 15.78 -30.25
C GLN A 173 -4.44 15.55 -31.67
N GLY A 174 -5.17 16.04 -32.66
CA GLY A 174 -4.83 15.77 -34.06
C GLY A 174 -5.91 16.18 -35.04
N THR A 175 -5.88 15.55 -36.21
CA THR A 175 -6.85 15.80 -37.29
C THR A 175 -8.09 14.94 -37.08
N LEU A 176 -9.26 15.57 -37.09
CA LEU A 176 -10.55 14.91 -36.92
C LEU A 176 -11.18 14.69 -38.30
N SER A 177 -11.55 13.44 -38.62
CA SER A 177 -12.13 13.10 -39.92
C SER A 177 -13.16 11.97 -39.79
N THR A 178 -14.08 11.88 -40.76
CA THR A 178 -15.06 10.80 -40.83
C THR A 178 -14.49 9.48 -41.35
N SER A 179 -13.33 9.53 -42.01
CA SER A 179 -12.68 8.37 -42.63
C SER A 179 -11.79 7.58 -41.67
N HIS A 180 -11.35 8.18 -40.56
CA HIS A 180 -10.45 7.51 -39.63
C HIS A 180 -11.05 7.51 -38.23
N PRO A 181 -11.28 6.34 -37.61
CA PRO A 181 -11.70 6.30 -36.22
C PRO A 181 -10.59 6.84 -35.32
N VAL A 182 -10.98 7.61 -34.31
CA VAL A 182 -10.08 8.12 -33.29
C VAL A 182 -10.03 7.11 -32.14
N ASN A 183 -8.85 6.57 -31.89
CA ASN A 183 -8.61 5.69 -30.75
C ASN A 183 -8.18 6.54 -29.55
N ILE A 184 -8.86 6.39 -28.41
CA ILE A 184 -8.48 7.09 -27.17
C ILE A 184 -8.26 6.06 -26.08
N THR A 185 -7.03 6.04 -25.55
CA THR A 185 -6.69 5.21 -24.41
C THR A 185 -7.02 5.92 -23.11
N LEU A 186 -7.77 5.26 -22.23
CA LEU A 186 -8.15 5.81 -20.93
C LEU A 186 -7.24 5.26 -19.83
N GLY A 187 -6.61 6.16 -19.07
CA GLY A 187 -5.78 5.82 -17.91
C GLY A 187 -6.43 6.23 -16.59
N ARG A 188 -6.22 5.45 -15.53
CA ARG A 188 -6.72 5.78 -14.18
C ARG A 188 -6.10 7.07 -13.66
N MET A 189 -6.89 7.87 -12.97
CA MET A 189 -6.42 9.08 -12.27
C MET A 189 -5.80 8.79 -10.89
N ALA A 190 -5.77 7.53 -10.47
CA ALA A 190 -5.14 7.06 -9.24
C ALA A 190 -4.11 5.95 -9.53
N ALA A 191 -3.20 5.75 -8.57
CA ALA A 191 -2.30 4.61 -8.46
C ALA A 191 -2.87 3.59 -7.46
N ARG A 192 -2.64 2.29 -7.73
CA ARG A 192 -2.91 1.22 -6.77
C ARG A 192 -1.62 0.85 -6.04
N LEU A 193 -1.72 0.67 -4.73
CA LEU A 193 -0.65 0.23 -3.84
C LEU A 193 -1.01 -1.16 -3.30
N ASP A 194 -0.32 -2.18 -3.78
CA ASP A 194 -0.42 -3.56 -3.32
C ASP A 194 0.61 -3.77 -2.21
N ILE A 195 0.14 -4.00 -0.99
CA ILE A 195 1.00 -4.14 0.18
C ILE A 195 0.99 -5.59 0.62
N VAL A 196 2.15 -6.24 0.60
CA VAL A 196 2.36 -7.60 1.09
C VAL A 196 3.23 -7.54 2.34
N ILE A 197 2.70 -7.97 3.48
CA ILE A 197 3.40 -7.92 4.77
C ILE A 197 3.68 -9.34 5.25
N LYS A 198 4.94 -9.62 5.60
CA LYS A 198 5.36 -10.87 6.22
C LYS A 198 6.40 -10.66 7.32
N ALA A 199 6.48 -11.63 8.23
CA ALA A 199 7.58 -11.70 9.18
C ALA A 199 8.88 -12.05 8.44
N ALA A 200 10.00 -11.43 8.84
CA ALA A 200 11.30 -11.65 8.20
C ALA A 200 11.86 -13.06 8.49
N ASP A 201 11.65 -13.57 9.70
CA ASP A 201 12.18 -14.85 10.16
C ASP A 201 11.06 -15.89 10.27
N SER A 202 11.38 -17.17 10.01
CA SER A 202 10.40 -18.27 10.07
C SER A 202 9.87 -18.58 11.45
N GLU A 203 10.59 -18.19 12.50
CA GLU A 203 10.18 -18.38 13.89
C GLU A 203 9.47 -17.15 14.48
N SER A 204 9.53 -16.00 13.79
CA SER A 204 8.85 -14.79 14.24
C SER A 204 7.37 -14.83 13.85
N THR A 205 6.50 -14.75 14.85
CA THR A 205 5.07 -14.55 14.65
C THR A 205 4.70 -13.13 15.05
N LEU A 206 4.04 -12.42 14.14
CA LEU A 206 3.47 -11.11 14.39
C LEU A 206 1.96 -11.26 14.60
N SER A 207 1.42 -10.56 15.59
CA SER A 207 0.00 -10.55 15.91
C SER A 207 -0.51 -9.11 16.08
N ASN A 208 -1.82 -8.91 16.24
CA ASN A 208 -2.41 -7.59 16.49
C ASN A 208 -2.03 -6.54 15.43
N LEU A 209 -2.00 -6.96 14.17
CA LEU A 209 -1.50 -6.13 13.08
C LEU A 209 -2.48 -5.01 12.75
N ARG A 210 -1.99 -3.77 12.76
CA ARG A 210 -2.78 -2.56 12.48
C ARG A 210 -2.03 -1.68 11.50
N LEU A 211 -2.75 -1.19 10.49
CA LEU A 211 -2.15 -0.48 9.36
C LEU A 211 -2.67 0.95 9.29
N GLN A 212 -1.86 1.88 8.83
CA GLN A 212 -2.29 3.24 8.55
C GLN A 212 -1.52 3.82 7.37
N LEU A 213 -2.25 4.26 6.33
CA LEU A 213 -1.66 4.99 5.22
C LEU A 213 -1.70 6.50 5.51
N LYS A 214 -0.54 7.14 5.47
CA LYS A 214 -0.35 8.57 5.71
C LYS A 214 0.09 9.29 4.45
N ASN A 215 -0.23 10.59 4.37
CA ASN A 215 0.09 11.42 3.21
C ASN A 215 -0.35 10.80 1.87
N ALA A 216 -1.52 10.17 1.83
CA ALA A 216 -2.10 9.73 0.59
C ALA A 216 -2.70 10.92 -0.16
N VAL A 217 -2.45 11.01 -1.45
CA VAL A 217 -2.98 12.09 -2.28
C VAL A 217 -4.41 11.72 -2.68
N ILE A 218 -5.37 12.61 -2.46
CA ILE A 218 -6.79 12.37 -2.83
C ILE A 218 -7.25 13.27 -3.99
N LYS A 219 -6.36 14.06 -4.57
CA LYS A 219 -6.66 14.90 -5.72
C LYS A 219 -5.64 14.71 -6.85
N SER A 220 -6.08 14.80 -8.09
CA SER A 220 -5.18 14.71 -9.27
C SER A 220 -5.67 15.65 -10.37
N HIS A 221 -4.74 16.16 -11.15
CA HIS A 221 -5.05 16.96 -12.33
C HIS A 221 -5.53 16.07 -13.48
N TYR A 222 -6.17 16.59 -14.52
CA TYR A 222 -6.43 15.77 -15.72
C TYR A 222 -5.13 15.46 -16.48
N SER A 223 -4.19 16.40 -16.53
CA SER A 223 -2.85 16.19 -17.09
C SER A 223 -1.83 15.86 -15.98
N PRO A 224 -0.83 14.99 -16.19
CA PRO A 224 0.17 14.71 -15.18
C PRO A 224 0.94 15.99 -14.84
N MET A 225 0.71 16.53 -13.64
CA MET A 225 1.34 17.74 -13.14
C MET A 225 1.65 17.57 -11.66
N LYS A 226 2.78 18.12 -11.20
CA LYS A 226 3.07 18.15 -9.77
C LYS A 226 2.00 18.97 -9.06
N VAL A 227 1.27 18.34 -8.14
CA VAL A 227 0.28 19.01 -7.32
C VAL A 227 0.99 19.93 -6.32
N GLY A 228 0.56 21.19 -6.23
CA GLY A 228 1.13 22.18 -5.32
C GLY A 228 0.92 21.84 -3.84
N SER A 229 1.81 22.33 -2.97
CA SER A 229 1.81 22.02 -1.52
C SER A 229 0.74 22.77 -0.70
N GLU A 230 0.01 23.72 -1.30
CA GLU A 230 -0.89 24.65 -0.60
C GLU A 230 -2.33 24.14 -0.43
N GLU A 231 -2.65 22.96 -0.97
CA GLU A 231 -4.00 22.41 -0.93
C GLU A 231 -4.14 21.25 0.06
N ASN A 232 -5.35 21.05 0.62
CA ASN A 232 -5.75 19.87 1.40
C ASN A 232 -5.81 18.60 0.52
N ILE A 233 -4.70 18.25 -0.12
CA ILE A 233 -4.55 17.14 -1.06
C ILE A 233 -4.11 15.86 -0.38
N TYR A 234 -3.40 15.99 0.75
CA TYR A 234 -2.89 14.88 1.53
C TYR A 234 -3.89 14.50 2.62
N VAL A 235 -4.14 13.21 2.75
CA VAL A 235 -5.00 12.64 3.77
C VAL A 235 -4.27 11.51 4.48
N ASP A 236 -4.46 11.49 5.80
CA ASP A 236 -4.12 10.33 6.62
C ASP A 236 -5.38 9.48 6.77
N PHE A 237 -5.29 8.22 6.35
CA PHE A 237 -6.34 7.25 6.57
C PHE A 237 -6.47 6.92 8.07
N PRO A 238 -7.65 6.51 8.54
CA PRO A 238 -7.80 5.97 9.88
C PRO A 238 -7.00 4.67 10.05
N GLU A 239 -6.73 4.30 11.29
CA GLU A 239 -6.08 3.02 11.61
C GLU A 239 -7.00 1.86 11.22
N ASP A 240 -6.49 0.98 10.35
CA ASP A 240 -7.14 -0.23 9.90
C ASP A 240 -6.84 -1.38 10.87
N ASN A 241 -7.91 -2.00 11.37
CA ASN A 241 -7.88 -3.11 12.32
C ASN A 241 -8.29 -4.46 11.70
N THR A 242 -8.43 -4.53 10.37
CA THR A 242 -8.86 -5.74 9.64
C THR A 242 -7.96 -6.96 9.90
N PHE A 243 -6.70 -6.72 10.25
CA PHE A 243 -5.70 -7.77 10.49
C PHE A 243 -5.36 -7.96 11.97
N LYS A 244 -6.13 -7.35 12.87
CA LYS A 244 -5.87 -7.40 14.32
C LYS A 244 -5.83 -8.82 14.87
N ASP A 245 -6.78 -9.65 14.46
CA ASP A 245 -6.91 -11.03 14.96
C ASP A 245 -6.16 -12.05 14.09
N LYS A 246 -5.25 -11.59 13.21
CA LYS A 246 -4.47 -12.46 12.34
C LYS A 246 -3.03 -12.60 12.83
N GLU A 247 -2.55 -13.82 12.76
CA GLU A 247 -1.13 -14.12 12.86
C GLU A 247 -0.48 -13.99 11.49
N VAL A 248 0.67 -13.31 11.45
CA VAL A 248 1.47 -13.11 10.24
C VAL A 248 2.83 -13.75 10.46
N THR A 249 3.16 -14.69 9.59
CA THR A 249 4.44 -15.42 9.58
C THR A 249 5.12 -15.25 8.22
N SER A 250 6.32 -15.80 8.06
CA SER A 250 7.02 -15.77 6.76
C SER A 250 6.31 -16.60 5.68
N SER A 251 5.56 -17.65 6.06
CA SER A 251 4.82 -18.54 5.17
C SER A 251 3.36 -18.15 4.98
N SER A 252 2.81 -17.32 5.87
CA SER A 252 1.44 -16.80 5.81
C SER A 252 1.44 -15.27 5.79
N PRO A 253 1.80 -14.65 4.64
CA PRO A 253 1.75 -13.21 4.49
C PRO A 253 0.31 -12.71 4.48
N ILE A 254 0.12 -11.43 4.80
CA ILE A 254 -1.13 -10.73 4.51
C ILE A 254 -0.95 -9.82 3.30
N THR A 255 -2.06 -9.57 2.60
CA THR A 255 -2.12 -8.64 1.47
C THR A 255 -3.27 -7.67 1.67
N CYS A 256 -3.02 -6.40 1.40
CA CYS A 256 -4.03 -5.34 1.35
C CYS A 256 -3.74 -4.36 0.22
N TYR A 257 -4.75 -3.54 -0.09
CA TYR A 257 -4.73 -2.65 -1.25
C TYR A 257 -5.15 -1.24 -0.84
N TYR A 258 -4.40 -0.24 -1.31
CA TYR A 258 -4.77 1.17 -1.17
C TYR A 258 -4.76 1.87 -2.53
N PHE A 259 -5.50 2.97 -2.62
CA PHE A 259 -5.46 3.87 -3.77
C PHE A 259 -5.01 5.26 -3.33
N THR A 260 -4.21 5.90 -4.18
CA THR A 260 -3.74 7.28 -3.98
C THR A 260 -3.61 7.96 -5.34
N GLY A 261 -3.81 9.27 -5.40
CA GLY A 261 -3.42 10.09 -6.53
C GLY A 261 -1.90 10.14 -6.70
N GLU A 262 -1.47 10.86 -7.74
CA GLU A 262 -0.05 11.05 -8.02
C GLU A 262 0.64 11.90 -6.94
N ASN A 263 1.81 11.45 -6.49
CA ASN A 263 2.67 12.16 -5.55
C ASN A 263 4.07 12.25 -6.17
N ILE A 264 4.30 13.25 -7.01
CA ILE A 264 5.52 13.36 -7.82
C ILE A 264 6.55 14.21 -7.09
N THR A 265 7.74 13.66 -6.86
CA THR A 265 8.85 14.33 -6.16
C THR A 265 8.38 14.97 -4.84
N PRO A 266 7.82 14.18 -3.91
CA PRO A 266 7.31 14.72 -2.64
C PRO A 266 8.40 15.48 -1.90
N GLU A 267 8.00 16.58 -1.26
CA GLU A 267 8.86 17.25 -0.29
C GLU A 267 9.09 16.33 0.92
N SER A 268 10.20 16.54 1.64
CA SER A 268 10.49 15.77 2.86
C SER A 268 9.35 15.91 3.87
N GLY A 269 8.81 14.79 4.33
CA GLY A 269 7.65 14.72 5.23
C GLY A 269 6.29 14.64 4.51
N LYS A 270 6.27 14.73 3.18
CA LYS A 270 5.06 14.59 2.33
C LYS A 270 5.08 13.32 1.50
N GLU A 271 6.05 12.44 1.70
CA GLU A 271 6.07 11.11 1.10
C GLU A 271 4.88 10.31 1.63
N THR A 272 4.26 9.52 0.76
CA THR A 272 3.22 8.58 1.15
C THR A 272 3.85 7.49 2.01
N VAL A 273 3.32 7.28 3.22
CA VAL A 273 3.94 6.44 4.25
C VAL A 273 2.96 5.40 4.75
N LEU A 274 3.39 4.15 4.83
CA LEU A 274 2.67 3.10 5.54
C LEU A 274 3.22 2.97 6.96
N ILE A 275 2.34 3.09 7.95
CA ILE A 275 2.63 2.73 9.34
C ILE A 275 2.06 1.34 9.59
N VAL A 276 2.89 0.45 10.14
CA VAL A 276 2.50 -0.89 10.56
C VAL A 276 2.77 -1.02 12.05
N LYS A 277 1.72 -1.30 12.83
CA LYS A 277 1.83 -1.65 14.25
C LYS A 277 1.59 -3.14 14.39
N ALA A 278 2.44 -3.81 15.17
CA ALA A 278 2.39 -5.25 15.34
C ALA A 278 2.88 -5.63 16.74
N ASP A 279 2.31 -6.68 17.31
CA ASP A 279 2.84 -7.30 18.51
C ASP A 279 3.74 -8.47 18.10
N LYS A 280 4.99 -8.45 18.56
CA LYS A 280 6.00 -9.48 18.26
C LYS A 280 6.32 -10.26 19.54
N VAL A 281 6.35 -11.59 19.43
CA VAL A 281 6.90 -12.44 20.48
C VAL A 281 8.43 -12.38 20.40
N THR A 282 9.05 -11.92 21.47
CA THR A 282 10.50 -11.76 21.59
C THR A 282 10.98 -12.45 22.85
N THR A 283 12.02 -13.25 22.72
CA THR A 283 12.73 -13.84 23.87
C THR A 283 13.59 -12.78 24.53
N VAL A 284 13.37 -12.55 25.82
CA VAL A 284 14.14 -11.61 26.63
C VAL A 284 14.85 -12.40 27.72
N THR A 285 16.14 -12.14 27.92
CA THR A 285 16.88 -12.70 29.05
C THR A 285 16.55 -11.90 30.30
N GLU A 286 15.99 -12.56 31.30
CA GLU A 286 15.74 -11.99 32.62
C GLU A 286 16.68 -12.61 33.66
N GLU A 287 17.09 -11.79 34.62
CA GLU A 287 17.84 -12.25 35.78
C GLU A 287 16.84 -12.50 36.91
N ILE A 288 16.69 -13.78 37.29
CA ILE A 288 15.87 -14.17 38.43
C ILE A 288 16.76 -14.52 39.62
N GLU A 289 16.32 -14.13 40.81
CA GLU A 289 16.95 -14.55 42.05
C GLU A 289 16.36 -15.89 42.49
N LYS A 290 17.24 -16.87 42.72
CA LYS A 290 16.86 -18.19 43.22
C LYS A 290 17.63 -18.48 44.49
N THR A 291 16.92 -18.95 45.52
CA THR A 291 17.53 -19.42 46.75
C THR A 291 17.89 -20.90 46.60
N ILE A 292 19.16 -21.23 46.76
CA ILE A 292 19.67 -22.61 46.79
C ILE A 292 20.26 -22.92 48.17
N GLN A 293 20.13 -24.16 48.60
CA GLN A 293 20.77 -24.62 49.82
C GLN A 293 22.14 -25.22 49.49
N VAL A 294 23.18 -24.70 50.12
CA VAL A 294 24.57 -25.09 49.84
C VAL A 294 25.31 -25.51 51.10
N THR A 295 26.36 -26.30 50.92
CA THR A 295 27.25 -26.72 52.00
C THR A 295 28.34 -25.68 52.23
N VAL A 296 28.45 -25.17 53.45
CA VAL A 296 29.50 -24.22 53.84
C VAL A 296 30.28 -24.75 55.05
N LYS A 297 31.60 -24.58 55.04
CA LYS A 297 32.48 -24.91 56.16
C LYS A 297 32.07 -24.09 57.39
N CYS A 298 31.92 -24.78 58.52
CA CYS A 298 31.55 -24.16 59.79
C CYS A 298 32.34 -24.77 60.93
N ASP A 299 32.26 -24.17 62.12
CA ASP A 299 32.90 -24.71 63.32
C ASP A 299 31.91 -25.54 64.15
N GLU A 300 32.43 -26.39 65.05
CA GLU A 300 31.61 -27.31 65.84
C GLU A 300 30.60 -26.58 66.74
N SER A 301 30.95 -25.38 67.21
CA SER A 301 30.09 -24.55 68.05
C SER A 301 28.98 -23.84 67.27
N ASP A 302 29.00 -23.88 65.93
CA ASP A 302 27.99 -23.20 65.12
C ASP A 302 26.64 -23.90 65.21
N ARG A 303 25.57 -23.12 65.35
CA ARG A 303 24.20 -23.63 65.35
C ARG A 303 23.91 -24.33 64.01
N GLY A 304 23.53 -25.61 64.08
CA GLY A 304 23.24 -26.43 62.90
C GLY A 304 24.47 -27.05 62.25
N ALA A 305 25.63 -27.04 62.91
CA ALA A 305 26.81 -27.76 62.46
C ALA A 305 26.57 -29.28 62.39
N ILE A 306 26.94 -29.87 61.26
CA ILE A 306 26.87 -31.30 61.00
C ILE A 306 28.30 -31.82 60.84
N LYS A 307 28.62 -32.87 61.60
CA LYS A 307 29.92 -33.54 61.51
C LYS A 307 30.00 -34.39 60.25
N CYS A 308 31.04 -34.19 59.44
CA CYS A 308 31.26 -35.02 58.27
C CYS A 308 31.61 -36.45 58.68
N THR A 309 30.91 -37.43 58.10
CA THR A 309 31.14 -38.85 58.37
C THR A 309 32.29 -39.37 57.52
N VAL A 310 33.26 -40.02 58.15
CA VAL A 310 34.34 -40.71 57.42
C VAL A 310 33.81 -41.97 56.75
N LYS A 311 34.14 -42.20 55.47
CA LYS A 311 33.74 -43.44 54.78
C LYS A 311 34.56 -44.62 55.32
N SER A 312 33.89 -45.75 55.55
CA SER A 312 34.53 -46.98 56.01
C SER A 312 35.45 -47.53 54.91
N ASN A 313 36.73 -47.74 55.24
CA ASN A 313 37.74 -48.32 54.38
C ASN A 313 38.49 -49.39 55.19
N PRO A 314 38.74 -50.60 54.62
CA PRO A 314 39.54 -51.64 55.26
C PRO A 314 40.93 -51.18 55.71
N ASP A 315 41.51 -50.18 55.01
CA ASP A 315 42.73 -49.50 55.44
C ASP A 315 42.36 -48.30 56.35
N PRO A 316 42.69 -48.35 57.66
CA PRO A 316 42.39 -47.26 58.60
C PRO A 316 43.04 -45.93 58.21
N SER A 317 44.14 -45.94 57.45
CA SER A 317 44.83 -44.75 56.97
C SER A 317 44.13 -44.08 55.79
N ARG A 318 43.17 -44.77 55.17
CA ARG A 318 42.41 -44.33 53.97
C ARG A 318 40.93 -44.09 54.24
N GLN A 319 40.57 -43.84 55.50
CA GLN A 319 39.21 -43.46 55.89
C GLN A 319 39.01 -41.95 55.67
N TYR A 320 38.43 -41.60 54.52
CA TYR A 320 38.18 -40.23 54.12
C TYR A 320 36.67 -39.97 53.95
N GLY A 321 36.20 -38.84 54.48
CA GLY A 321 34.95 -38.20 54.11
C GLY A 321 35.24 -36.78 53.67
N GLY A 322 34.26 -36.01 53.20
CA GLY A 322 34.51 -34.61 52.89
C GLY A 322 33.35 -33.92 52.21
N PHE A 323 33.52 -32.62 51.99
CA PHE A 323 32.63 -31.76 51.23
C PHE A 323 33.45 -30.63 50.57
N ILE A 324 32.88 -30.01 49.55
CA ILE A 324 33.43 -28.79 48.95
C ILE A 324 32.67 -27.62 49.57
N ASP A 325 33.41 -26.66 50.11
CA ASP A 325 32.84 -25.43 50.63
C ASP A 325 32.36 -24.55 49.47
N TYR A 326 31.08 -24.18 49.47
CA TYR A 326 30.49 -23.43 48.36
C TYR A 326 31.12 -22.04 48.19
N ASP A 327 31.41 -21.33 49.28
CA ASP A 327 31.88 -19.94 49.21
C ASP A 327 33.36 -19.84 48.77
N SER A 328 34.21 -20.78 49.20
CA SER A 328 35.64 -20.78 48.87
C SER A 328 36.04 -21.74 47.73
N GLY A 329 35.15 -22.64 47.31
CA GLY A 329 35.44 -23.71 46.35
C GLY A 329 36.45 -24.75 46.84
N LYS A 330 36.85 -24.69 48.12
CA LYS A 330 37.89 -25.54 48.70
C LYS A 330 37.31 -26.87 49.17
N GLU A 331 37.98 -27.96 48.82
CA GLU A 331 37.65 -29.28 49.35
C GLU A 331 38.17 -29.44 50.79
N TYR A 332 37.29 -29.89 51.68
CA TYR A 332 37.61 -30.23 53.07
C TYR A 332 37.44 -31.72 53.29
N ILE A 333 38.53 -32.38 53.67
CA ILE A 333 38.58 -33.84 53.85
C ILE A 333 38.57 -34.18 55.35
N ALA A 334 37.55 -34.91 55.78
CA ALA A 334 37.45 -35.50 57.11
C ALA A 334 38.38 -36.72 57.22
N ARG A 335 39.13 -36.81 58.32
CA ARG A 335 39.97 -37.97 58.65
C ARG A 335 39.66 -38.48 60.05
N ARG A 336 40.00 -39.73 60.32
CA ARG A 336 39.88 -40.29 61.67
C ARG A 336 40.74 -39.47 62.65
N GLY A 337 40.10 -38.84 63.64
CA GLY A 337 40.75 -37.94 64.61
C GLY A 337 40.83 -36.46 64.20
N ILE A 338 40.51 -36.11 62.95
CA ILE A 338 40.47 -34.73 62.45
C ILE A 338 39.10 -34.50 61.79
N PRO A 339 38.08 -34.14 62.58
CA PRO A 339 36.75 -33.90 62.05
C PRO A 339 36.69 -32.57 61.29
N VAL A 340 35.86 -32.53 60.24
CA VAL A 340 35.43 -31.28 59.60
C VAL A 340 33.91 -31.18 59.71
N TYR A 341 33.43 -29.97 59.94
CA TYR A 341 32.01 -29.67 60.14
C TYR A 341 31.52 -28.77 59.01
N TYR A 342 30.28 -29.00 58.58
CA TYR A 342 29.60 -28.16 57.61
C TYR A 342 28.21 -27.82 58.12
N LYS A 343 27.62 -26.75 57.58
CA LYS A 343 26.21 -26.45 57.76
C LYS A 343 25.58 -26.16 56.39
N TRP A 344 24.29 -26.38 56.31
CA TRP A 344 23.50 -25.96 55.17
C TRP A 344 23.13 -24.50 55.33
N VAL A 345 23.45 -23.68 54.32
CA VAL A 345 23.10 -22.26 54.30
C VAL A 345 22.38 -21.97 52.99
N ASP A 346 21.34 -21.15 53.08
CA ASP A 346 20.65 -20.65 51.91
C ASP A 346 21.46 -19.52 51.27
N ARG A 347 21.76 -19.65 49.98
CA ARG A 347 22.43 -18.64 49.16
C ARG A 347 21.50 -18.21 48.04
N THR A 348 21.40 -16.90 47.84
CA THR A 348 20.74 -16.34 46.65
C THR A 348 21.74 -16.32 45.51
N ILE A 349 21.36 -16.94 44.40
CA ILE A 349 22.09 -16.85 43.14
C ILE A 349 21.24 -16.12 42.11
N THR A 350 21.90 -15.46 41.17
CA THR A 350 21.27 -14.86 40.00
C THR A 350 21.39 -15.84 38.84
N GLU A 351 20.25 -16.24 38.29
CA GLU A 351 20.17 -17.11 37.12
C GLU A 351 19.60 -16.32 35.94
N LYS A 352 20.21 -16.47 34.76
CA LYS A 352 19.70 -15.90 33.52
C LYS A 352 18.74 -16.89 32.89
N VAL A 353 17.48 -16.50 32.78
CA VAL A 353 16.43 -17.29 32.14
C VAL A 353 15.91 -16.55 30.92
N GLU A 354 15.62 -17.31 29.86
CA GLU A 354 14.98 -16.79 28.66
C GLU A 354 13.46 -16.86 28.84
N VAL A 355 12.80 -15.71 28.70
CA VAL A 355 11.35 -15.57 28.85
C VAL A 355 10.78 -14.95 27.58
N GLU A 356 9.75 -15.57 27.02
CA GLU A 356 9.01 -15.00 25.90
C GLU A 356 8.12 -13.86 26.37
N LYS A 357 8.24 -12.70 25.73
CA LYS A 357 7.39 -11.54 25.95
C LYS A 357 6.80 -11.06 24.64
N THR A 358 5.54 -10.65 24.69
CA THR A 358 4.88 -9.96 23.59
C THR A 358 5.14 -8.46 23.72
N ILE A 359 5.81 -7.88 22.72
CA ILE A 359 6.22 -6.47 22.71
C ILE A 359 5.61 -5.78 21.48
N PRO A 360 4.98 -4.58 21.64
CA PRO A 360 4.47 -3.82 20.52
C PRO A 360 5.60 -3.13 19.74
N TYR A 361 5.57 -3.25 18.41
CA TYR A 361 6.46 -2.58 17.46
C TYR A 361 5.66 -1.67 16.53
N THR A 362 6.30 -0.58 16.10
CA THR A 362 5.77 0.34 15.08
C THR A 362 6.82 0.51 14.00
N TYR A 363 6.46 0.17 12.76
CA TYR A 363 7.28 0.32 11.57
C TYR A 363 6.72 1.46 10.73
N THR A 364 7.61 2.31 10.20
CA THR A 364 7.26 3.44 9.33
C THR A 364 7.98 3.24 8.00
N ILE A 365 7.22 2.99 6.95
CA ILE A 365 7.74 2.66 5.62
C ILE A 365 7.34 3.75 4.64
N LYS A 366 8.32 4.45 4.05
CA LYS A 366 8.07 5.37 2.93
C LYS A 366 7.81 4.56 1.66
N LEU A 367 6.71 4.84 0.98
CA LEU A 367 6.32 4.20 -0.28
C LEU A 367 6.81 5.04 -1.47
N GLY A 368 7.03 4.41 -2.62
CA GLY A 368 7.41 5.08 -3.87
C GLY A 368 8.76 4.70 -4.47
N ALA A 369 9.64 4.02 -3.72
CA ALA A 369 10.92 3.55 -4.28
C ALA A 369 10.72 2.42 -5.31
N ASN A 370 11.30 2.58 -6.50
CA ASN A 370 11.06 1.71 -7.66
C ASN A 370 11.86 0.38 -7.65
N ALA A 371 12.94 0.27 -6.87
CA ALA A 371 13.76 -0.93 -6.71
C ALA A 371 14.77 -0.78 -5.56
N PRO A 372 15.34 -1.87 -5.02
CA PRO A 372 16.52 -1.79 -4.15
C PRO A 372 17.69 -1.12 -4.90
N GLY A 373 18.19 0.01 -4.38
CA GLY A 373 19.43 0.64 -4.88
C GLY A 373 19.30 1.77 -5.91
N THR A 374 18.08 2.21 -6.26
CA THR A 374 17.89 3.47 -7.02
C THR A 374 17.67 4.64 -6.06
N SER A 375 18.31 5.79 -6.33
CA SER A 375 18.24 7.00 -5.48
C SER A 375 16.79 7.37 -5.13
N ASP A 376 16.60 7.87 -3.91
CA ASP A 376 15.40 8.27 -3.15
C ASP A 376 14.26 9.00 -3.92
N ASP A 377 13.79 8.48 -5.04
CA ASP A 377 12.58 8.97 -5.71
C ASP A 377 11.37 8.23 -5.14
N TYR A 378 10.69 8.87 -4.18
CA TYR A 378 9.43 8.38 -3.57
C TYR A 378 8.21 8.74 -4.43
N SER A 379 8.39 8.95 -5.73
CA SER A 379 7.31 9.32 -6.63
C SER A 379 6.32 8.19 -6.86
N LEU A 380 5.04 8.48 -6.68
CA LEU A 380 3.93 7.61 -7.08
C LEU A 380 3.21 8.26 -8.26
N TYR A 381 3.15 7.55 -9.38
CA TYR A 381 2.48 8.01 -10.58
C TYR A 381 1.11 7.33 -10.69
N ARG A 382 0.08 8.10 -11.05
CA ARG A 382 -1.24 7.56 -11.37
C ARG A 382 -1.17 6.56 -12.53
N ASN A 383 -2.25 5.81 -12.73
CA ASN A 383 -2.35 4.74 -13.72
C ASN A 383 -1.29 3.63 -13.58
N ASN A 384 -0.67 3.49 -12.40
CA ASN A 384 0.29 2.44 -12.11
C ASN A 384 -0.19 1.54 -10.96
N ASN A 385 0.28 0.28 -10.99
CA ASN A 385 0.13 -0.69 -9.92
C ASN A 385 1.50 -0.91 -9.28
N TYR A 386 1.64 -0.62 -7.99
CA TYR A 386 2.88 -0.80 -7.23
C TYR A 386 2.74 -1.97 -6.25
N THR A 387 3.72 -2.88 -6.21
CA THR A 387 3.81 -3.87 -5.12
C THR A 387 4.93 -3.53 -4.15
N PHE A 388 4.59 -3.48 -2.87
CA PHE A 388 5.52 -3.34 -1.77
C PHE A 388 5.55 -4.63 -0.96
N ASN A 389 6.68 -5.35 -1.05
CA ASN A 389 6.95 -6.54 -0.24
C ASN A 389 7.67 -6.11 1.04
N ILE A 390 6.94 -6.05 2.16
CA ILE A 390 7.42 -5.57 3.44
C ILE A 390 7.76 -6.76 4.33
N ASN A 391 9.06 -6.89 4.63
CA ASN A 391 9.59 -7.87 5.57
C ASN A 391 9.82 -7.20 6.92
N LEU A 392 8.98 -7.51 7.89
CA LEU A 392 9.07 -6.94 9.24
C LEU A 392 10.04 -7.77 10.08
N LYS A 393 11.12 -7.12 10.51
CA LYS A 393 12.16 -7.71 11.37
C LYS A 393 11.83 -7.55 12.84
#